data_AF-A0A8U0KUG6-F1
#
_entry.id   AF-A0A8U0KUG6-F1
#
_cell.length_a   1.000
_cell.length_b   1.000
_cell.length_c   1.000
_cell.angle_alpha   90.00
_cell.angle_beta   90.00
_cell.angle_gamma   90.00
#
_symmetry.space_group_name_H-M   'P 1'
#
loop_
_entity.id
_entity.type
_entity.pdbx_description
1 polymer ?
#
loop_
_entity_poly.entity_id
_entity_poly.type
_entity_poly.pdbx_seq_one_letter_code
_entity_poly.pdbx_strand_id
1 'polypeptide(L)' 'MQLDEAVEALYKLFCRAPSFHIALCRLDPVAASRFMNGDIRL' A
#
# COMPACT_ATOMS: atom_id res chain seq x y z
N MET A 1 18.98 1.10 3.38
CA MET A 1 18.80 2.25 2.48
C MET A 1 18.45 1.85 1.06
N GLN A 2 19.28 1.13 0.26
CA GLN A 2 18.82 0.66 -1.08
C GLN A 2 17.71 -0.40 -1.03
N LEU A 3 17.69 -1.23 0.03
CA LEU A 3 16.64 -2.24 0.24
C LEU A 3 15.26 -1.58 0.45
N ASP A 4 15.24 -0.42 1.09
CA ASP A 4 14.00 0.32 1.40
C ASP A 4 13.35 0.86 0.13
N GLU A 5 14.14 1.42 -0.81
CA GLU A 5 13.61 1.91 -2.10
C GLU A 5 13.04 0.79 -2.97
N ALA A 6 13.68 -0.38 -3.02
CA ALA A 6 13.20 -1.52 -3.80
C ALA A 6 11.88 -2.07 -3.22
N VAL A 7 11.78 -2.14 -1.89
CA VAL A 7 10.55 -2.52 -1.19
C VAL A 7 9.47 -1.49 -1.42
N GLU A 8 9.78 -0.19 -1.34
CA GLU A 8 8.83 0.90 -1.58
C GLU A 8 8.34 0.90 -3.04
N ALA A 9 9.21 0.61 -4.01
CA ALA A 9 8.85 0.51 -5.42
C ALA A 9 7.94 -0.70 -5.70
N LEU A 10 8.29 -1.88 -5.17
CA LEU A 10 7.43 -3.07 -5.25
C LEU A 10 6.08 -2.81 -4.58
N TYR A 11 6.09 -2.17 -3.41
CA TYR A 11 4.88 -1.84 -2.68
C TYR A 11 3.98 -0.87 -3.45
N LYS A 12 4.54 0.20 -4.04
CA LYS A 12 3.83 1.10 -4.97
C LYS A 12 3.25 0.36 -6.17
N LEU A 13 3.96 -0.64 -6.69
CA LEU A 13 3.50 -1.48 -7.80
C LEU A 13 2.31 -2.34 -7.38
N PHE A 14 2.40 -3.03 -6.23
CA PHE A 14 1.33 -3.86 -5.69
C PHE A 14 0.11 -3.04 -5.26
N CYS A 15 0.29 -1.83 -4.75
CA CYS A 15 -0.81 -0.94 -4.37
C CYS A 15 -1.66 -0.47 -5.56
N ARG A 16 -1.11 -0.49 -6.78
CA ARG A 16 -1.88 -0.23 -8.01
C ARG A 16 -2.68 -1.43 -8.48
N ALA A 17 -2.44 -2.63 -7.93
CA ALA A 17 -3.19 -3.81 -8.27
C ALA A 17 -4.58 -3.77 -7.60
N PRO A 18 -5.68 -3.88 -8.37
CA PRO A 18 -7.04 -3.87 -7.82
C PRO A 18 -7.25 -4.97 -6.77
N SER A 19 -6.61 -6.13 -6.96
CA SER A 19 -6.67 -7.27 -6.03
C SER A 19 -6.06 -6.95 -4.66
N PHE A 20 -4.93 -6.22 -4.62
CA PHE A 20 -4.32 -5.77 -3.38
C PHE A 20 -5.22 -4.76 -2.67
N HIS A 21 -5.79 -3.82 -3.42
CA HIS A 21 -6.72 -2.83 -2.86
C HIS A 21 -7.94 -3.52 -2.22
N ILE A 22 -8.55 -4.48 -2.92
CA ILE A 22 -9.67 -5.27 -2.41
C ILE A 22 -9.26 -6.07 -1.16
N ALA A 23 -8.09 -6.70 -1.17
CA ALA A 23 -7.60 -7.48 -0.04
C ALA A 23 -7.35 -6.59 1.19
N LEU A 24 -6.69 -5.43 1.01
CA LEU A 24 -6.41 -4.48 2.08
C LEU A 24 -7.71 -3.88 2.64
N CYS A 25 -8.66 -3.49 1.79
CA CYS A 25 -9.98 -3.03 2.21
C CYS A 25 -10.77 -4.09 2.98
N ARG A 26 -10.62 -5.38 2.65
CA ARG A 26 -11.26 -6.48 3.39
C ARG A 26 -10.59 -6.78 4.72
N LEU A 27 -9.26 -6.65 4.79
CA LEU A 27 -8.49 -6.91 5.99
C LEU A 27 -8.67 -5.78 7.02
N ASP A 28 -8.49 -4.54 6.56
CA ASP A 28 -8.59 -3.34 7.38
C ASP A 28 -8.98 -2.13 6.50
N PRO A 29 -10.28 -1.76 6.48
CA PRO A 29 -10.79 -0.63 5.71
C PRO A 29 -10.16 0.71 6.15
N VAL A 30 -9.80 0.84 7.43
CA VAL A 30 -9.24 2.07 7.99
C VAL A 30 -7.80 2.24 7.53
N ALA A 31 -6.99 1.17 7.61
CA ALA A 31 -5.64 1.19 7.07
C ALA A 31 -5.64 1.44 5.55
N ALA A 32 -6.57 0.83 4.82
CA ALA A 32 -6.74 1.07 3.38
C ALA A 32 -7.06 2.53 3.06
N SER A 33 -7.97 3.16 3.81
CA SER A 33 -8.32 4.57 3.64
C SER A 33 -7.14 5.49 3.93
N ARG A 34 -6.43 5.27 5.05
CA ARG A 34 -5.27 6.09 5.44
C ARG A 34 -4.12 5.94 4.44
N PHE A 35 -3.96 4.76 3.90
CA PHE A 35 -3.01 4.49 2.84
C PHE A 35 -3.35 5.23 1.53
N MET A 36 -4.61 5.16 1.07
CA MET A 36 -5.03 5.87 -0.14
C MET A 36 -5.00 7.40 -0.02
N ASN A 37 -5.23 7.92 1.18
CA ASN A 37 -5.12 9.35 1.47
C ASN A 37 -3.67 9.82 1.58
N GLY A 38 -2.70 8.89 1.58
CA GLY A 38 -1.28 9.22 1.78
C GLY A 38 -0.93 9.62 3.21
N ASP A 39 -1.82 9.35 4.17
CA ASP A 39 -1.60 9.57 5.61
C ASP A 39 -0.57 8.59 6.17
N ILE A 40 -0.51 7.39 5.58
CA ILE A 40 0.56 6.42 5.81
C ILE A 40 1.54 6.57 4.66
N ARG A 41 2.62 7.31 4.91
CA ARG A 41 3.86 7.20 4.15
C ARG A 41 4.74 6.22 4.92
N LEU A 42 4.90 5.03 4.37
CA LEU A 42 5.94 4.10 4.83
C LEU A 42 7.30 4.66 4.40
#